data_AF-N8YAW5-F1
#
_entry.id   AF-N8YAW5-F1
#
_cell.length_a   1.000
_cell.length_b   1.000
_cell.length_c   1.000
_cell.angle_alpha   90.00
_cell.angle_beta   90.00
_cell.angle_gamma   90.00
#
_symmetry.space_group_name_H-M   'P 1'
#
loop_
_entity.id
_entity.type
_entity.pdbx_description
1 polymer ?
#
loop_
_entity_poly.entity_id
_entity_poly.type
_entity_poly.pdbx_seq_one_letter_code
_entity_poly.pdbx_strand_id
1 'polypeptide(L)'
;MSNIPQGLKTPGSYFDINTNTPRMGLPLNTHKVLFITLDVLSAQFKPVDVYDQANADKVFGAKSEAGRMIAAAVKSNRFVDAQAIALDVPAKTMKALLTETKSALKTESGEVLEQ
;
A
#
# COMPACT_ATOMS: atom_id res chain seq x y z
N MET A 1 17.61 35.20 9.90
CA MET A 1 17.45 36.39 9.03
C MET A 1 18.67 36.48 8.15
N SER A 2 18.54 36.30 6.84
CA SER A 2 19.68 36.32 5.92
C SER A 2 19.91 37.74 5.42
N ASN A 3 21.09 38.31 5.70
CA ASN A 3 21.48 39.66 5.32
C ASN A 3 21.86 39.70 3.83
N ILE A 4 21.20 40.56 3.06
CA ILE A 4 21.62 40.88 1.69
C ILE A 4 22.72 41.96 1.78
N PRO A 5 23.91 41.74 1.21
CA PRO A 5 24.94 42.77 1.18
C PRO A 5 24.49 43.94 0.28
N GLN A 6 24.30 45.10 0.89
CA GLN A 6 24.09 46.37 0.21
C GLN A 6 25.41 46.77 -0.47
N GLY A 7 25.45 46.81 -1.81
CA GLY A 7 26.53 47.57 -2.47
C GLY A 7 27.13 47.09 -3.79
N LEU A 8 26.50 46.21 -4.58
CA LEU A 8 26.94 46.01 -5.98
C LEU A 8 25.78 46.25 -6.95
N LYS A 9 25.61 47.49 -7.41
CA LYS A 9 24.75 47.83 -8.55
C LYS A 9 25.52 48.75 -9.50
N THR A 10 25.99 48.19 -10.61
CA THR A 10 26.24 48.97 -11.81
C THR A 10 24.89 49.50 -12.33
N PRO A 11 24.83 50.66 -13.01
CA PRO A 11 23.56 51.18 -13.52
C PRO A 11 22.94 50.20 -14.53
N GLY A 12 21.74 49.70 -14.24
CA GLY A 12 20.99 48.77 -15.10
C GLY A 12 19.69 48.30 -14.43
N SER A 13 18.67 47.97 -15.23
CA SER A 13 17.43 47.38 -14.72
C SER A 13 17.68 45.92 -14.34
N TYR A 14 17.67 45.62 -13.04
CA TYR A 14 17.77 44.26 -12.53
C TYR A 14 16.36 43.68 -12.34
N PHE A 15 16.10 42.51 -12.92
CA PHE A 15 14.93 41.71 -12.62
C PHE A 15 15.34 40.60 -11.65
N ASP A 16 14.90 40.70 -10.40
CA ASP A 16 15.02 39.60 -9.44
C ASP A 16 13.91 38.59 -9.72
N ILE A 17 14.29 37.37 -10.13
CA ILE A 17 13.36 36.25 -10.23
C ILE A 17 13.41 35.44 -8.93
N ASN A 18 12.27 35.27 -8.28
CA ASN A 18 12.16 34.42 -7.10
C ASN A 18 12.23 32.94 -7.52
N THR A 19 13.38 32.29 -7.30
CA THR A 19 13.59 30.86 -7.58
C THR A 19 12.97 29.92 -6.55
N ASN A 20 12.41 30.45 -5.45
CA ASN A 20 11.71 29.66 -4.44
C ASN A 20 10.25 29.40 -4.78
N THR A 21 9.67 30.10 -5.75
CA THR A 21 8.31 29.79 -6.22
C THR A 21 8.40 28.49 -7.02
N PRO A 22 7.77 27.39 -6.57
CA PRO A 22 7.77 26.15 -7.33
C PRO A 22 7.24 26.43 -8.73
N ARG A 23 7.87 25.80 -9.72
CA ARG A 23 7.46 25.85 -11.12
C ARG A 23 6.03 25.26 -11.23
N MET A 24 5.02 26.09 -11.01
CA MET A 24 3.61 25.74 -11.21
C MET A 24 3.37 25.60 -12.71
N GLY A 25 3.60 24.41 -13.25
CA GLY A 25 3.52 24.16 -14.68
C GLY A 25 3.97 22.77 -15.10
N LEU A 26 4.70 22.06 -14.23
CA LEU A 26 4.83 20.61 -14.38
C LEU A 26 3.52 19.96 -13.92
N PRO A 27 2.94 19.06 -14.74
CA PRO A 27 1.79 18.26 -14.33
C PRO A 27 2.06 17.59 -12.98
N LEU A 28 1.03 17.54 -12.13
CA LEU A 28 1.15 16.87 -10.85
C LEU A 28 1.52 15.40 -11.12
N ASN A 29 2.57 14.93 -10.47
CA ASN A 29 3.04 13.57 -10.66
C ASN A 29 2.16 12.62 -9.85
N THR A 30 1.06 12.15 -10.45
CA THR A 30 0.08 11.26 -9.82
C THR A 30 0.62 9.83 -9.77
N HIS A 31 1.39 9.52 -8.73
CA HIS A 31 1.84 8.16 -8.45
C HIS A 31 0.78 7.41 -7.65
N LYS A 32 0.35 6.25 -8.18
CA LYS A 32 -0.44 5.25 -7.45
C LYS A 32 0.46 4.11 -6.98
N VAL A 33 0.26 3.66 -5.75
CA VAL A 33 0.96 2.52 -5.15
C VAL A 33 -0.03 1.38 -4.98
N LEU A 34 0.30 0.21 -5.53
CA LEU A 34 -0.51 -1.01 -5.36
C LEU A 34 0.14 -1.93 -4.33
N PHE A 35 -0.59 -2.25 -3.28
CA PHE A 35 -0.24 -3.26 -2.28
C PHE A 35 -0.86 -4.60 -2.65
N ILE A 36 -0.04 -5.63 -2.75
CA ILE A 36 -0.47 -7.01 -3.02
C ILE A 36 -0.32 -7.78 -1.71
N THR A 37 -1.41 -8.40 -1.26
CA THR A 37 -1.52 -9.01 0.07
C THR A 37 -2.05 -10.43 -0.01
N LEU A 38 -1.79 -11.24 1.02
CA LEU A 38 -2.30 -12.62 1.11
C LEU A 38 -3.64 -12.71 1.88
N ASP A 39 -4.37 -11.60 1.97
CA ASP A 39 -5.68 -11.51 2.64
C ASP A 39 -6.79 -12.18 1.80
N VAL A 40 -6.62 -13.46 1.43
CA VAL A 40 -7.49 -14.26 0.54
C VAL A 40 -8.94 -14.34 1.00
N LEU A 41 -9.18 -14.26 2.31
CA LEU A 41 -10.52 -14.28 2.91
C LEU A 41 -11.37 -13.07 2.54
N SER A 42 -10.74 -11.97 2.12
CA SER A 42 -11.42 -10.78 1.64
C SER A 42 -12.19 -11.01 0.33
N ALA A 43 -11.85 -12.08 -0.41
CA ALA A 43 -12.31 -12.35 -1.78
C ALA A 43 -12.08 -11.17 -2.73
N GLN A 44 -11.15 -10.26 -2.40
CA GLN A 44 -10.99 -9.00 -3.10
C GLN A 44 -9.84 -9.04 -4.12
N PHE A 45 -10.13 -9.72 -5.23
CA PHE A 45 -9.20 -9.99 -6.33
C PHE A 45 -9.14 -8.89 -7.40
N LYS A 46 -9.70 -7.72 -7.10
CA LYS A 46 -9.61 -6.52 -7.93
C LYS A 46 -8.98 -5.41 -7.10
N PRO A 47 -8.15 -4.53 -7.70
CA PRO A 47 -7.61 -3.39 -6.98
C PRO A 47 -8.73 -2.51 -6.43
N VAL A 48 -8.69 -2.22 -5.13
CA VAL A 48 -9.61 -1.33 -4.43
C VAL A 48 -8.80 -0.17 -3.87
N ASP A 49 -9.34 1.05 -3.98
CA ASP A 49 -8.74 2.23 -3.36
C ASP A 49 -8.92 2.17 -1.83
N VAL A 50 -7.82 2.33 -1.09
CA VAL A 50 -7.82 2.24 0.37
C VAL A 50 -7.06 3.42 0.96
N TYR A 51 -7.74 4.20 1.80
CA TYR A 51 -7.24 5.50 2.28
C TYR A 51 -6.73 5.48 3.72
N ASP A 52 -7.24 4.58 4.55
CA ASP A 52 -6.87 4.45 5.94
C ASP A 52 -6.92 2.98 6.38
N GLN A 53 -6.33 2.72 7.55
CA GLN A 53 -6.31 1.38 8.12
C GLN A 53 -7.73 0.85 8.41
N ALA A 54 -8.66 1.72 8.82
CA ALA A 54 -10.02 1.31 9.18
C ALA A 54 -10.84 0.86 7.96
N ASN A 55 -10.64 1.51 6.81
CA ASN A 55 -11.20 1.11 5.52
C ASN A 55 -10.56 -0.20 5.05
N ALA A 56 -9.24 -0.31 5.16
CA ALA A 56 -8.52 -1.53 4.84
C ALA A 56 -9.04 -2.73 5.66
N ASP A 57 -9.22 -2.57 6.97
CA ASP A 57 -9.69 -3.62 7.86
C ASP A 57 -11.15 -4.04 7.57
N LYS A 58 -11.97 -3.14 7.01
CA LYS A 58 -13.33 -3.47 6.56
C LYS A 58 -13.35 -4.27 5.25
N VAL A 59 -12.44 -3.96 4.34
CA VAL A 59 -12.37 -4.58 3.01
C VAL A 59 -11.63 -5.92 3.07
N PHE A 60 -10.49 -5.95 3.77
CA PHE A 60 -9.58 -7.10 3.80
C PHE A 60 -9.70 -7.96 5.06
N GLY A 61 -10.44 -7.50 6.06
CA GLY A 61 -10.60 -8.18 7.35
C GLY A 61 -9.80 -7.53 8.47
N ALA A 62 -10.21 -7.78 9.72
CA ALA A 62 -9.60 -7.14 10.88
C ALA A 62 -8.13 -7.54 11.05
N LYS A 63 -7.25 -6.54 11.22
CA LYS A 63 -5.79 -6.73 11.35
C LYS A 63 -5.16 -7.37 10.10
N SER A 64 -5.72 -7.10 8.93
CA SER A 64 -5.23 -7.56 7.63
C SER A 64 -3.79 -7.12 7.35
N GLU A 65 -3.10 -7.83 6.44
CA GLU A 65 -1.81 -7.38 5.92
C GLU A 65 -1.96 -6.04 5.19
N ALA A 66 -3.04 -5.89 4.41
CA ALA A 66 -3.42 -4.66 3.74
C ALA A 66 -3.52 -3.48 4.73
N GLY A 67 -4.24 -3.65 5.85
CA GLY A 67 -4.39 -2.60 6.85
C GLY A 67 -3.06 -2.14 7.45
N ARG A 68 -2.14 -3.07 7.73
CA ARG A 68 -0.81 -2.73 8.25
C ARG A 68 0.06 -2.01 7.22
N MET A 69 0.01 -2.44 5.96
CA MET A 69 0.74 -1.80 4.87
C MET A 69 0.24 -0.37 4.62
N ILE A 70 -1.08 -0.17 4.58
CA ILE A 70 -1.69 1.16 4.41
C ILE A 70 -1.36 2.07 5.59
N ALA A 71 -1.43 1.57 6.83
CA ALA A 71 -1.06 2.35 8.01
C ALA A 71 0.39 2.86 7.94
N ALA A 72 1.33 2.01 7.52
CA ALA A 72 2.72 2.39 7.32
C ALA A 72 2.92 3.37 6.16
N ALA A 73 2.19 3.19 5.05
CA ALA A 73 2.23 4.05 3.88
C ALA A 73 1.75 5.46 4.20
N VAL A 74 0.57 5.58 4.83
CA VAL A 74 -0.03 6.86 5.23
C VAL A 74 0.84 7.58 6.26
N LYS A 75 1.47 6.84 7.18
CA LYS A 75 2.43 7.40 8.14
C LYS A 75 3.67 7.98 7.46
N SER A 76 4.13 7.37 6.37
CA SER A 76 5.34 7.80 5.66
C SER A 76 5.06 8.94 4.68
N ASN A 77 3.91 8.90 4.00
CA ASN A 77 3.44 9.94 3.09
C ASN A 77 1.91 10.07 3.17
N ARG A 78 1.43 11.18 3.72
CA ARG A 78 -0.01 11.42 3.88
C ARG A 78 -0.77 11.58 2.56
N PHE A 79 -0.07 11.87 1.47
CA PHE A 79 -0.65 12.09 0.14
C PHE A 79 -0.46 10.89 -0.79
N VAL A 80 -0.17 9.70 -0.22
CA VAL A 80 -0.07 8.48 -1.02
C VAL A 80 -1.44 8.11 -1.58
N ASP A 81 -1.51 7.89 -2.88
CA ASP A 81 -2.67 7.30 -3.54
C ASP A 81 -2.46 5.78 -3.56
N ALA A 82 -3.10 5.08 -2.63
CA ALA A 82 -2.87 3.67 -2.36
C ALA A 82 -4.05 2.80 -2.79
N GLN A 83 -3.73 1.69 -3.44
CA GLN A 83 -4.65 0.62 -3.78
C GLN A 83 -4.18 -0.67 -3.12
N ALA A 84 -5.13 -1.55 -2.80
CA ALA A 84 -4.84 -2.88 -2.29
C ALA A 84 -5.59 -3.94 -3.10
N ILE A 85 -4.96 -5.11 -3.23
CA ILE A 85 -5.53 -6.30 -3.86
C ILE A 85 -5.13 -7.53 -3.04
N ALA A 86 -6.07 -8.45 -2.86
CA ALA A 86 -5.79 -9.77 -2.34
C ALA A 86 -5.35 -10.67 -3.50
N LEU A 87 -4.25 -11.40 -3.31
CA LEU A 87 -3.79 -12.36 -4.29
C LEU A 87 -4.73 -13.56 -4.29
N ASP A 88 -5.23 -13.96 -5.46
CA ASP A 88 -6.00 -15.20 -5.64
C ASP A 88 -5.05 -16.41 -5.59
N VAL A 89 -4.46 -16.64 -4.41
CA VAL A 89 -3.84 -17.92 -4.11
C VAL A 89 -4.97 -18.79 -3.57
N PRO A 90 -5.16 -20.03 -4.05
CA PRO A 90 -5.95 -20.97 -3.28
C PRO A 90 -5.37 -20.94 -1.87
N ALA A 91 -6.21 -20.70 -0.86
CA ALA A 91 -5.79 -20.82 0.53
C ALA A 91 -4.91 -22.07 0.59
N LYS A 92 -3.71 -21.95 1.17
CA LYS A 92 -2.76 -23.06 1.24
C LYS A 92 -3.37 -24.12 2.18
N THR A 93 -4.42 -24.79 1.74
CA THR A 93 -4.95 -25.99 2.35
C THR A 93 -3.88 -27.01 2.09
N MET A 94 -3.08 -27.18 3.13
CA MET A 94 -2.11 -28.23 3.31
C MET A 94 -2.75 -29.51 2.75
N LYS A 95 -2.09 -30.14 1.78
CA LYS A 95 -2.71 -31.23 1.00
C LYS A 95 -3.04 -32.35 1.99
N ALA A 96 -4.32 -32.67 2.15
CA ALA A 96 -4.74 -33.74 3.05
C ALA A 96 -3.99 -35.03 2.71
N LEU A 97 -3.40 -35.68 3.72
CA LEU A 97 -2.82 -36.99 3.50
C LEU A 97 -3.94 -37.98 3.20
N LEU A 98 -3.83 -38.66 2.07
CA LEU A 98 -4.81 -39.64 1.63
C LEU A 98 -4.34 -41.04 1.99
N THR A 99 -5.26 -41.92 2.38
CA THR A 99 -4.99 -43.37 2.39
C THR A 99 -4.93 -43.93 0.96
N GLU A 100 -4.50 -45.17 0.79
CA GLU A 100 -4.38 -45.83 -0.53
C GLU A 100 -5.73 -45.91 -1.28
N THR A 101 -6.84 -45.89 -0.54
CA THR A 101 -8.21 -45.81 -1.09
C THR A 101 -8.69 -44.37 -1.32
N LYS A 102 -7.81 -43.38 -1.24
CA LYS A 102 -8.07 -41.94 -1.48
C LYS A 102 -9.05 -41.27 -0.50
N SER A 103 -9.20 -41.81 0.70
CA SER A 103 -9.92 -41.12 1.79
C SER A 103 -8.95 -40.25 2.62
N ALA A 104 -9.42 -39.11 3.11
CA ALA A 104 -8.60 -38.23 3.96
C ALA A 104 -8.32 -38.90 5.32
N LEU A 105 -7.05 -38.92 5.75
CA LEU A 105 -6.67 -39.37 7.08
C LEU A 105 -7.15 -38.35 8.12
N LYS A 106 -7.66 -38.84 9.25
CA LYS A 106 -8.22 -38.02 10.32
C LYS A 106 -7.48 -38.28 11.64
N THR A 107 -7.39 -37.27 12.49
CA THR A 107 -7.01 -37.40 13.91
C THR A 107 -8.07 -38.20 14.67
N GLU A 108 -7.76 -38.63 15.89
CA GLU A 108 -8.69 -39.25 16.82
C GLU A 108 -9.89 -38.35 17.21
N SER A 109 -9.76 -37.03 17.02
CA SER A 109 -10.83 -36.05 17.16
C SER A 109 -11.67 -35.87 15.90
N GLY A 110 -11.31 -36.52 14.79
CA GLY A 110 -12.02 -36.47 13.51
C GLY A 110 -11.62 -35.30 12.58
N GLU A 111 -10.59 -34.54 12.95
CA GLU A 111 -10.03 -33.45 12.14
C GLU A 111 -9.11 -34.01 11.06
N VAL A 112 -9.06 -33.37 9.90
CA VAL A 112 -8.26 -33.87 8.77
C VAL A 112 -6.77 -33.62 9.03
N LEU A 113 -5.94 -34.64 8.82
CA LEU A 113 -4.50 -34.51 8.89
C LEU A 113 -3.95 -33.86 7.62
N GLU A 114 -3.28 -32.72 7.78
CA GLU A 114 -2.71 -31.95 6.69
C GLU A 114 -1.17 -31.87 6.78
N GLN A 115 -0.48 -31.82 5.62
CA GLN A 115 0.99 -31.66 5.52
C GLN A 115 1.44 -30.21 5.35
#